data_AF-A0A833LHG5-F1
#
_entry.id   AF-A0A833LHG5-F1
#
_cell.length_a   1.000
_cell.length_b   1.000
_cell.length_c   1.000
_cell.angle_alpha   90.00
_cell.angle_beta   90.00
_cell.angle_gamma   90.00
#
_symmetry.space_group_name_H-M   'P 1'
#
loop_
_entity.id
_entity.type
_entity.pdbx_description
1 polymer ?
#
loop_
_entity_poly.entity_id
_entity_poly.type
_entity_poly.pdbx_seq_one_letter_code
_entity_poly.pdbx_strand_id
1 'polypeptide(L)'
;MPDTFATRAEMREETAEAVCEIAICIAQAIHEIDPQAHRRMNFNAGKAYNRLIAERRTLAADILYRFGRALMDNDLFPEGEDDASSAPDGE
;
A
#
# COMPACT_ATOMS: atom_id res chain seq x y z
N MET A 1 8.97 -34.87 10.71
CA MET A 1 8.98 -34.06 9.49
C MET A 1 10.30 -33.32 9.47
N PRO A 2 11.07 -33.28 8.37
CA PRO A 2 12.31 -32.52 8.36
C PRO A 2 11.94 -31.03 8.38
N ASP A 3 12.44 -30.30 9.38
CA ASP A 3 12.39 -28.85 9.41
C ASP A 3 13.24 -28.30 8.26
N THR A 4 12.59 -27.98 7.14
CA THR A 4 13.22 -27.28 6.03
C THR A 4 13.48 -25.86 6.48
N PHE A 5 14.70 -25.56 6.92
CA PHE A 5 15.09 -24.20 7.27
C PHE A 5 14.95 -23.30 6.04
N ALA A 6 14.10 -22.27 6.15
CA ALA A 6 13.96 -21.26 5.11
C ALA A 6 15.33 -20.63 4.81
N THR A 7 15.65 -20.50 3.54
CA THR A 7 16.85 -19.83 3.08
C THR A 7 16.81 -18.35 3.48
N ARG A 8 17.98 -17.72 3.57
CA ARG A 8 18.09 -16.28 3.87
C ARG A 8 17.34 -15.40 2.87
N ALA A 9 17.18 -15.86 1.62
CA ALA A 9 16.43 -15.15 0.60
C ALA A 9 14.92 -15.22 0.88
N GLU A 10 14.39 -16.40 1.21
CA GLU A 10 12.97 -16.60 1.57
C GLU A 10 12.59 -15.78 2.81
N MET A 11 13.41 -15.81 3.88
CA MET A 11 13.13 -15.00 5.07
C MET A 11 13.12 -13.49 4.78
N ARG A 12 13.96 -13.02 3.84
CA ARG A 12 13.99 -11.59 3.45
C ARG A 12 12.76 -11.20 2.66
N GLU A 13 12.31 -12.09 1.78
CA GLU A 13 11.09 -11.88 1.00
C GLU A 13 9.86 -11.86 1.90
N GLU A 14 9.73 -12.85 2.80
CA GLU A 14 8.64 -12.91 3.78
C GLU A 14 8.64 -11.66 4.69
N THR A 15 9.82 -11.18 5.10
CA THR A 15 9.94 -9.92 5.85
C THR A 15 9.48 -8.72 5.02
N ALA A 16 9.83 -8.67 3.73
CA ALA A 16 9.44 -7.59 2.82
C ALA A 16 7.93 -7.56 2.60
N GLU A 17 7.31 -8.73 2.42
CA GLU A 17 5.86 -8.90 2.34
C GLU A 17 5.19 -8.42 3.63
N ALA A 18 5.62 -8.91 4.79
CA ALA A 18 5.06 -8.50 6.08
C ALA A 18 5.16 -6.99 6.32
N VAL A 19 6.27 -6.36 5.95
CA VAL A 19 6.43 -4.90 6.03
C VAL A 19 5.47 -4.17 5.08
N CYS A 20 5.28 -4.67 3.87
CA CYS A 20 4.34 -4.10 2.92
C CYS A 20 2.89 -4.21 3.41
N GLU A 21 2.49 -5.37 3.94
CA GLU A 21 1.16 -5.60 4.53
C GLU A 21 0.89 -4.67 5.71
N ILE A 22 1.85 -4.52 6.63
CA ILE A 22 1.71 -3.58 7.76
C ILE A 22 1.51 -2.14 7.25
N ALA A 23 2.25 -1.74 6.21
CA ALA A 23 2.10 -0.42 5.63
C ALA A 23 0.71 -0.21 4.98
N ILE A 24 0.16 -1.24 4.33
CA ILE A 24 -1.19 -1.23 3.76
C ILE A 24 -2.24 -1.07 4.87
N CYS A 25 -2.16 -1.87 5.94
CA CYS A 25 -3.10 -1.75 7.07
C CYS A 25 -3.09 -0.33 7.67
N ILE A 26 -1.91 0.27 7.84
CA ILE A 26 -1.79 1.65 8.34
C ILE A 26 -2.42 2.63 7.35
N ALA A 27 -2.17 2.47 6.05
CA ALA A 27 -2.74 3.34 5.03
C ALA A 27 -4.27 3.27 5.02
N GLN A 28 -4.86 2.07 5.19
CA GLN A 28 -6.32 1.90 5.29
C GLN A 28 -6.90 2.60 6.51
N ALA A 29 -6.27 2.44 7.68
CA ALA A 29 -6.71 3.14 8.89
C ALA A 29 -6.64 4.68 8.74
N ILE A 30 -5.65 5.19 8.00
CA ILE A 30 -5.56 6.62 7.68
C ILE A 30 -6.65 7.03 6.67
N HIS A 31 -6.93 6.20 5.67
CA HIS A 31 -7.97 6.45 4.65
C HIS A 31 -9.36 6.63 5.26
N GLU A 32 -9.69 5.86 6.30
CA GLU A 32 -10.96 6.02 7.04
C GLU A 32 -11.13 7.42 7.65
N ILE A 33 -10.03 8.08 8.00
CA ILE A 33 -10.02 9.43 8.58
C ILE A 33 -9.89 10.50 7.48
N ASP A 34 -9.13 10.20 6.43
CA ASP A 34 -8.87 11.07 5.30
C ASP A 34 -8.86 10.27 3.98
N PRO A 35 -9.98 10.25 3.23
CA PRO A 35 -10.10 9.51 1.98
C PRO A 35 -9.13 9.94 0.87
N GLN A 36 -8.40 11.04 1.05
CA GLN A 36 -7.38 11.50 0.09
C GLN A 36 -5.97 11.04 0.46
N ALA A 37 -5.80 10.43 1.64
CA ALA A 37 -4.49 10.07 2.15
C ALA A 37 -3.76 9.06 1.25
N HIS A 38 -4.46 8.04 0.74
CA HIS A 38 -3.87 7.01 -0.11
C HIS A 38 -3.21 7.61 -1.37
N ARG A 39 -3.83 8.62 -2.01
CA ARG A 39 -3.26 9.35 -3.15
C ARG A 39 -1.97 10.09 -2.80
N ARG A 40 -1.95 10.80 -1.67
CA ARG A 40 -0.75 11.51 -1.20
C ARG A 40 0.37 10.53 -0.81
N MET A 41 0.01 9.42 -0.19
CA MET A 41 0.94 8.35 0.14
C MET A 41 1.53 7.70 -1.12
N ASN A 42 0.72 7.47 -2.15
CA ASN A 42 1.17 6.89 -3.43
C ASN A 42 2.21 7.79 -4.11
N PHE A 43 1.94 9.10 -4.17
CA PHE A 43 2.88 10.06 -4.70
C PHE A 43 4.22 10.07 -3.94
N ASN A 44 4.17 10.02 -2.61
CA ASN A 44 5.36 9.96 -1.77
C ASN A 44 6.10 8.62 -1.91
N ALA A 45 5.38 7.51 -2.07
CA ALA A 45 5.95 6.20 -2.35
C ALA A 45 6.73 6.20 -3.67
N GLY A 46 6.19 6.84 -4.72
CA GLY A 46 6.88 7.02 -6.01
C GLY A 46 8.17 7.84 -5.89
N LYS A 47 8.17 8.93 -5.11
CA LYS A 47 9.40 9.69 -4.83
C LYS A 47 10.44 8.86 -4.08
N ALA A 48 10.01 8.11 -3.07
CA ALA A 48 10.89 7.25 -2.30
C ALA A 48 11.48 6.12 -3.16
N TYR A 49 10.65 5.50 -4.00
CA TYR A 49 11.05 4.51 -4.99
C TYR A 49 12.18 5.04 -5.89
N ASN A 50 11.96 6.19 -6.53
CA ASN A 50 12.94 6.80 -7.43
C ASN A 50 14.27 7.12 -6.74
N ARG A 51 14.22 7.57 -5.49
CA ARG A 51 15.42 7.79 -4.68
C ARG A 51 16.16 6.49 -4.38
N LEU A 52 15.45 5.46 -3.93
CA LEU A 52 16.03 4.18 -3.54
C LEU A 52 16.62 3.40 -4.71
N ILE A 53 15.98 3.45 -5.89
CA ILE A 53 16.50 2.80 -7.09
C ILE A 53 17.77 3.50 -7.60
N ALA A 54 17.83 4.84 -7.52
CA ALA A 54 19.05 5.60 -7.84
C ALA A 54 20.22 5.24 -6.89
N GLU A 55 19.92 4.93 -5.64
CA GLU A 55 20.88 4.45 -4.63
C GLU A 55 21.19 2.95 -4.74
N ARG A 56 20.67 2.24 -5.75
CA ARG A 56 20.78 0.77 -5.93
C ARG A 56 20.25 -0.07 -4.76
N ARG A 57 19.31 0.47 -3.98
CA ARG A 57 18.63 -0.24 -2.87
C ARG A 57 17.41 -0.98 -3.39
N THR A 58 17.63 -2.02 -4.20
CA THR A 58 16.59 -2.68 -5.01
C THR A 58 15.44 -3.27 -4.19
N LEU A 59 15.72 -4.00 -3.10
CA LEU A 59 14.65 -4.57 -2.25
C LEU A 59 13.78 -3.49 -1.60
N ALA A 60 14.40 -2.41 -1.13
CA ALA A 60 13.64 -1.30 -0.53
C ALA A 60 12.78 -0.59 -1.59
N ALA A 61 13.34 -0.35 -2.78
CA ALA A 61 12.57 0.20 -3.90
C ALA A 61 11.38 -0.73 -4.26
N ASP A 62 11.60 -2.04 -4.33
CA ASP A 62 10.54 -3.00 -4.64
C ASP A 62 9.40 -2.98 -3.61
N ILE A 63 9.71 -2.92 -2.30
CA ILE A 63 8.68 -2.74 -1.25
C ILE A 63 7.87 -1.47 -1.49
N LEU A 64 8.52 -0.34 -1.79
CA LEU A 64 7.82 0.93 -2.06
C LEU A 64 6.98 0.87 -3.34
N TYR A 65 7.41 0.11 -4.35
CA TYR A 65 6.64 -0.11 -5.56
C TYR A 65 5.38 -0.94 -5.30
N ARG A 66 5.51 -2.05 -4.57
CA ARG A 66 4.36 -2.89 -4.15
C ARG A 66 3.36 -2.10 -3.33
N PHE A 67 3.84 -1.35 -2.34
CA PHE A 67 3.02 -0.47 -1.53
C PHE A 67 2.31 0.60 -2.38
N GLY A 68 3.04 1.29 -3.26
CA GLY A 68 2.46 2.27 -4.17
C GLY A 68 1.35 1.69 -5.04
N ARG A 69 1.54 0.46 -5.56
CA ARG A 69 0.53 -0.23 -6.36
C ARG A 69 -0.72 -0.55 -5.54
N ALA A 70 -0.58 -1.03 -4.31
CA ALA A 70 -1.71 -1.33 -3.42
C ALA A 70 -2.55 -0.09 -3.10
N LEU A 71 -1.94 1.09 -2.99
CA LEU A 71 -2.65 2.36 -2.76
C LEU A 71 -3.54 2.81 -3.93
N MET A 72 -3.42 2.17 -5.10
CA MET A 72 -4.28 2.40 -6.27
C MET A 72 -5.37 1.33 -6.41
N ASP A 73 -5.43 0.38 -5.48
CA ASP A 73 -6.42 -0.67 -5.48
C ASP A 73 -7.74 -0.14 -4.88
N ASN A 74 -8.80 -0.10 -5.69
CA ASN A 74 -10.11 0.40 -5.27
C ASN A 74 -10.80 -0.53 -4.27
N ASP A 75 -10.44 -1.82 -4.22
CA ASP A 75 -10.98 -2.74 -3.22
C ASP A 75 -10.38 -2.44 -1.83
N LEU A 76 -9.14 -1.94 -1.78
CA LEU A 76 -8.47 -1.56 -0.54
C LEU A 76 -8.74 -0.12 -0.14
N PHE A 77 -8.91 0.78 -1.12
CA PHE A 77 -9.10 2.22 -0.94
C PHE A 77 -10.27 2.69 -1.80
N PRO A 78 -11.53 2.42 -1.38
CA PRO A 78 -12.68 2.85 -2.12
C PRO A 78 -12.72 4.39 -2.14
N GLU A 79 -12.76 4.95 -3.34
CA GLU A 79 -13.10 6.35 -3.54
C GLU A 79 -14.62 6.41 -3.43
N GLY A 80 -15.12 7.02 -2.34
CA GLY A 80 -16.56 7.04 -2.07
C GLY A 80 -17.34 7.44 -3.32
N GLU A 81 -18.30 6.59 -3.71
CA GLU A 81 -19.39 7.05 -4.56
C GLU A 81 -19.94 8.28 -3.85
N ASP A 82 -19.79 9.46 -4.48
CA ASP A 82 -20.55 10.64 -4.12
C ASP A 82 -21.97 10.16 -3.84
N ASP A 83 -22.45 10.48 -2.64
CA ASP A 83 -23.77 10.23 -2.08
C ASP A 83 -24.89 10.30 -3.14
N ALA A 84 -25.07 9.22 -3.91
CA ALA A 84 -26.09 9.09 -4.94
C ALA A 84 -27.42 8.63 -4.34
N SER A 85 -27.64 8.92 -3.04
CA SER A 85 -28.88 8.66 -2.33
C SER A 85 -29.27 9.80 -1.40
N SER A 86 -29.11 11.03 -1.88
CA SER A 86 -29.86 12.18 -1.36
C SER A 86 -30.58 12.90 -2.51
N ALA A 87 -31.33 12.13 -3.31
CA ALA A 87 -32.46 12.72 -4.03
C ALA A 87 -33.53 13.08 -2.97
N PRO A 88 -33.92 14.36 -2.83
CA PRO A 88 -35.09 14.68 -2.03
C PRO A 88 -36.31 14.20 -2.82
N ASP A 89 -36.82 13.02 -2.47
CA ASP A 89 -38.21 12.67 -2.72
C ASP A 89 -39.08 13.50 -1.75
N GLY A 90 -39.94 14.36 -2.30
CA GLY A 90 -41.01 15.10 -1.60
C GLY A 90 -40.74 16.61 -1.49
N GLU A 91 -41.62 17.52 -1.92
CA GLU A 91 -43.03 17.50 -2.37
C GLU A 91 -43.23 18.59 -3.42
#